data_AF-A0A4D9DCJ6-F1
#
_entry.id   AF-A0A4D9DCJ6-F1
#
_cell.length_a   1.000
_cell.length_b   1.000
_cell.length_c   1.000
_cell.angle_alpha   90.00
_cell.angle_beta   90.00
_cell.angle_gamma   90.00
#
_symmetry.space_group_name_H-M   'P 1'
#
loop_
_entity.id
_entity.type
_entity.pdbx_description
1 polymer ?
#
loop_
_entity_poly.entity_id
_entity_poly.type
_entity_poly.pdbx_seq_one_letter_code
_entity_poly.pdbx_strand_id
1 'polypeptide(L)'
;MVLKLKGWYNHLMPRTHQFNERDTQQNPELVRMIQRTTAAHANSWEAFTYFSVACIVAHVLKLKEEIASRLCTLFLGLRFCYILLYIGGTQAWVGTLRSLVWFAAFVAAWRLILLSLNQAGL
;
A
#
# COMPACT_ATOMS: atom_id res chain seq x y z
N MET A 1 17.94 -10.02 15.31
CA MET A 1 19.00 -9.07 15.73
C MET A 1 18.66 -7.71 15.16
N VAL A 2 18.21 -6.76 15.99
CA VAL A 2 17.86 -5.41 15.53
C VAL A 2 19.16 -4.61 15.43
N LEU A 3 19.59 -4.33 14.21
CA LEU A 3 20.79 -3.53 13.94
C LEU A 3 20.51 -2.08 14.39
N LYS A 4 21.01 -1.71 15.57
CA LYS A 4 21.03 -0.31 16.03
C LYS A 4 22.04 0.46 15.19
N LEU A 5 21.56 1.31 14.29
CA LEU A 5 22.34 2.38 13.69
C LEU A 5 22.89 3.28 14.81
N LYS A 6 24.21 3.45 14.88
CA LYS A 6 24.86 4.44 15.75
C LYS A 6 24.83 5.80 15.04
N GLY A 7 23.62 6.29 14.76
CA GLY A 7 23.33 7.61 14.20
C GLY A 7 22.53 8.40 15.24
N TRP A 8 22.94 9.65 15.49
CA TRP A 8 22.36 10.51 16.51
C TRP A 8 20.85 10.64 16.31
N TYR A 9 20.07 10.42 17.37
CA TYR A 9 18.62 10.64 17.36
C TYR A 9 18.32 12.10 17.06
N ASN A 10 17.93 12.39 15.81
CA ASN A 10 17.46 13.71 15.44
C ASN A 10 15.99 13.87 15.89
N HIS A 11 15.80 14.37 17.11
CA HIS A 11 14.49 14.65 17.70
C HIS A 11 13.76 15.82 17.01
N LEU A 12 14.45 16.58 16.16
CA LEU A 12 13.92 17.78 15.52
C LEU A 12 13.06 17.43 14.28
N MET A 13 13.22 16.24 13.68
CA MET A 13 12.51 15.84 12.47
C MET A 13 12.16 14.34 12.43
N PRO A 14 11.27 13.85 13.31
CA PRO A 14 10.96 12.42 13.44
C PRO A 14 10.24 11.81 12.23
N ARG A 15 9.60 12.63 11.37
CA ARG A 15 8.82 12.18 10.20
C ARG A 15 9.58 12.26 8.87
N THR A 16 10.65 13.03 8.81
CA THR A 16 11.36 13.39 7.56
C THR A 16 12.86 13.19 7.71
N HIS A 17 13.29 12.09 8.34
CA HIS A 17 14.71 11.76 8.40
C HIS A 17 15.24 11.58 6.98
N GLN A 18 15.93 12.60 6.48
CA GLN A 18 16.70 12.50 5.25
C GLN A 18 18.02 11.81 5.61
N PHE A 19 18.19 10.59 5.13
CA PHE A 19 19.45 9.88 5.29
C PHE A 19 20.55 10.69 4.62
N ASN A 20 21.59 11.01 5.39
CA ASN A 20 22.79 11.60 4.83
C ASN A 20 23.73 10.51 4.28
N GLU A 21 24.81 10.93 3.62
CA GLU A 21 25.79 10.00 3.05
C GLU A 21 26.44 9.10 4.12
N ARG A 22 26.62 9.60 5.35
CA ARG A 22 27.21 8.85 6.47
C ARG A 22 26.28 7.74 6.96
N ASP A 23 24.98 8.01 7.07
CA ASP A 23 23.96 7.01 7.45
C ASP A 23 23.93 5.86 6.44
N THR A 24 24.02 6.22 5.16
CA THR A 24 24.04 5.28 4.03
C THR A 24 25.32 4.44 4.03
N GLN A 25 26.47 5.04 4.33
CA GLN A 25 27.74 4.32 4.46
C GLN A 25 27.74 3.38 5.68
N GLN A 26 27.11 3.78 6.78
CA GLN A 26 27.14 3.01 8.02
C GLN A 26 26.25 1.76 7.99
N ASN A 27 25.01 1.87 7.52
CA ASN A 27 24.13 0.71 7.31
C ASN A 27 23.28 0.86 6.05
N PRO A 28 23.83 0.55 4.86
CA PRO A 28 23.13 0.73 3.60
C PRO A 28 21.84 -0.10 3.50
N GLU A 29 21.82 -1.31 4.06
CA GLU A 29 20.66 -2.21 4.03
C GLU A 29 19.48 -1.68 4.85
N LEU A 30 19.75 -1.08 6.02
CA LEU A 30 18.70 -0.47 6.84
C LEU A 30 18.10 0.75 6.14
N VAL A 31 18.95 1.60 5.55
CA VAL A 31 18.51 2.77 4.78
C VAL A 31 17.60 2.33 3.63
N ARG A 32 18.00 1.31 2.86
CA ARG A 32 17.18 0.74 1.78
C ARG A 32 15.84 0.18 2.29
N MET A 33 15.86 -0.54 3.41
CA MET A 33 14.64 -1.08 4.01
C MET A 33 13.68 0.04 4.41
N ILE A 34 14.17 1.09 5.08
CA ILE A 34 13.34 2.23 5.49
C ILE A 34 12.77 2.96 4.28
N GLN A 35 13.58 3.24 3.26
CA GLN A 35 13.12 3.85 2.01
C GLN A 35 11.98 3.06 1.37
N ARG A 36 12.10 1.72 1.33
CA ARG A 36 11.07 0.84 0.76
C ARG A 36 9.80 0.82 1.61
N THR A 37 9.91 0.77 2.93
CA THR A 37 8.75 0.83 3.82
C THR A 37 8.03 2.17 3.71
N THR A 38 8.77 3.28 3.64
CA THR A 38 8.20 4.63 3.44
C THR A 38 7.47 4.73 2.10
N ALA A 39 8.04 4.20 1.03
CA ALA A 39 7.40 4.20 -0.28
C ALA A 39 6.16 3.28 -0.33
N ALA A 40 6.19 2.12 0.32
CA ALA A 40 5.02 1.24 0.46
C ALA A 40 3.89 1.92 1.26
N HIS A 41 4.25 2.67 2.31
CA HIS A 41 3.31 3.44 3.12
C HIS A 41 2.65 4.56 2.30
N ALA A 42 3.45 5.37 1.57
CA ALA A 42 2.93 6.41 0.69
C ALA A 42 1.96 5.84 -0.36
N ASN A 43 2.32 4.75 -1.03
CA ASN A 43 1.42 4.09 -1.97
C ASN A 43 0.14 3.57 -1.31
N SER A 44 0.19 3.19 -0.03
CA SER A 44 -0.99 2.70 0.69
C SER A 44 -1.95 3.82 1.05
N TRP A 45 -1.46 5.05 1.25
CA TRP A 45 -2.31 6.25 1.38
C TRP A 45 -3.03 6.60 0.08
N GLU A 46 -2.31 6.57 -1.05
CA GLU A 46 -2.92 6.73 -2.37
C GLU A 46 -4.01 5.68 -2.59
N ALA A 47 -3.71 4.43 -2.22
CA ALA A 47 -4.64 3.31 -2.34
C ALA A 47 -5.87 3.44 -1.46
N PHE A 48 -5.68 3.85 -0.22
CA PHE A 48 -6.74 4.07 0.74
C PHE A 48 -7.73 5.13 0.26
N THR A 49 -7.24 6.23 -0.32
CA THR A 49 -8.08 7.34 -0.78
C THR A 49 -9.16 6.85 -1.74
N TYR A 50 -8.80 6.18 -2.84
CA TYR A 50 -9.80 5.72 -3.80
C TYR A 50 -10.65 4.55 -3.27
N PHE A 51 -10.07 3.67 -2.43
CA PHE A 51 -10.82 2.56 -1.85
C PHE A 51 -11.89 3.05 -0.87
N SER A 52 -11.58 4.07 -0.07
CA SER A 52 -12.54 4.67 0.86
C SER A 52 -13.75 5.26 0.12
N VAL A 53 -13.52 5.96 -1.00
CA VAL A 53 -14.58 6.46 -1.87
C VAL A 53 -15.42 5.30 -2.42
N ALA A 54 -14.78 4.23 -2.90
CA ALA A 54 -15.50 3.04 -3.38
C ALA A 54 -16.41 2.46 -2.28
N CYS A 55 -15.88 2.22 -1.08
CA CYS A 55 -16.64 1.72 0.08
C CYS A 55 -17.86 2.60 0.40
N ILE A 56 -17.68 3.93 0.39
CA ILE A 56 -18.76 4.88 0.64
C ILE A 56 -19.84 4.76 -0.45
N VAL A 57 -19.44 4.74 -1.72
CA VAL A 57 -20.38 4.59 -2.85
C VAL A 57 -21.18 3.29 -2.74
N ALA A 58 -20.52 2.16 -2.47
CA ALA A 58 -21.20 0.89 -2.30
C ALA A 58 -22.15 0.87 -1.10
N HIS A 59 -21.78 1.53 -0.01
CA HIS A 59 -22.63 1.63 1.18
C HIS A 59 -23.86 2.52 0.95
N VAL A 60 -23.69 3.67 0.28
CA VAL A 60 -24.77 4.61 -0.03
C VAL A 60 -25.76 4.01 -1.03
N LEU A 61 -25.25 3.39 -2.10
CA LEU A 61 -26.07 2.75 -3.14
C LEU A 61 -26.57 1.35 -2.76
N LYS A 62 -26.31 0.90 -1.53
CA LYS A 62 -26.79 -0.38 -0.98
C LYS A 62 -26.41 -1.57 -1.87
N LEU A 63 -25.18 -1.60 -2.38
CA LEU A 63 -24.65 -2.76 -3.11
C LEU A 63 -24.87 -4.04 -2.28
N LYS A 64 -25.27 -5.14 -2.93
CA LYS A 64 -25.47 -6.43 -2.27
C LYS A 64 -24.28 -6.77 -1.36
N GLU A 65 -24.58 -7.01 -0.08
CA GLU A 65 -23.58 -7.15 0.99
C GLU A 65 -22.54 -8.23 0.70
N GLU A 66 -22.97 -9.39 0.18
CA GLU A 66 -22.07 -10.49 -0.20
C GLU A 66 -21.04 -10.06 -1.26
N ILE A 67 -21.46 -9.24 -2.22
CA ILE A 67 -20.58 -8.75 -3.31
C ILE A 67 -19.61 -7.73 -2.75
N ALA A 68 -20.11 -6.76 -1.97
CA ALA A 68 -19.30 -5.73 -1.33
C ALA A 68 -18.23 -6.35 -0.42
N SER A 69 -18.62 -7.28 0.46
CA SER A 69 -17.73 -7.95 1.41
C SER A 69 -16.61 -8.73 0.70
N ARG A 70 -16.95 -9.48 -0.37
CA ARG A 70 -15.95 -10.22 -1.17
C ARG A 70 -14.93 -9.29 -1.82
N LEU A 71 -15.39 -8.20 -2.44
CA LEU A 71 -14.50 -7.24 -3.10
C LEU A 71 -13.63 -6.46 -2.10
N CYS A 72 -14.19 -6.06 -0.96
CA CYS A 72 -13.43 -5.43 0.12
C CYS A 72 -12.35 -6.37 0.69
N THR A 73 -12.70 -7.63 0.95
CA THR A 73 -11.77 -8.64 1.44
C THR A 73 -10.66 -8.91 0.42
N LEU A 74 -11.01 -9.03 -0.87
CA LEU A 74 -10.05 -9.18 -1.96
C LEU A 74 -9.10 -7.99 -2.03
N PHE A 75 -9.62 -6.76 -1.95
CA PHE A 75 -8.80 -5.55 -1.95
C PHE A 75 -7.79 -5.57 -0.81
N LEU A 76 -8.25 -5.79 0.43
CA LEU A 76 -7.39 -5.83 1.61
C LEU A 76 -6.32 -6.93 1.51
N GLY A 77 -6.70 -8.12 1.05
CA GLY A 77 -5.76 -9.23 0.82
C GLY A 77 -4.69 -8.88 -0.20
N LEU A 78 -5.08 -8.29 -1.34
CA LEU A 78 -4.14 -7.84 -2.37
C LEU A 78 -3.22 -6.73 -1.83
N ARG A 79 -3.73 -5.78 -1.03
CA ARG A 79 -2.91 -4.72 -0.42
C ARG A 79 -1.91 -5.29 0.59
N PHE A 80 -2.30 -6.27 1.38
CA PHE A 80 -1.40 -6.97 2.29
C PHE A 80 -0.26 -7.66 1.50
N CYS A 81 -0.61 -8.42 0.46
CA CYS A 81 0.38 -9.04 -0.43
C CYS A 81 1.30 -8.01 -1.11
N TYR A 82 0.75 -6.88 -1.57
CA TYR A 82 1.53 -5.79 -2.18
C TYR A 82 2.61 -5.26 -1.23
N ILE A 83 2.26 -5.01 0.04
CA ILE A 83 3.20 -4.50 1.05
C ILE A 83 4.32 -5.52 1.29
N LEU A 84 3.99 -6.82 1.40
CA LEU A 84 4.98 -7.89 1.56
C LEU A 84 5.94 -7.98 0.36
N LEU A 85 5.42 -7.89 -0.87
CA LEU A 85 6.24 -7.86 -2.09
C LEU A 85 7.14 -6.61 -2.13
N TYR A 86 6.60 -5.45 -1.72
CA TYR A 86 7.32 -4.18 -1.72
C TYR A 86 8.51 -4.19 -0.76
N ILE A 87 8.35 -4.75 0.44
CA ILE A 87 9.41 -4.79 1.46
C ILE A 87 10.35 -5.99 1.24
N GLY A 88 9.82 -7.13 0.79
CA GLY A 88 10.53 -8.41 0.80
C GLY A 88 11.50 -8.66 -0.35
N GLY A 89 11.29 -8.12 -1.56
CA GLY A 89 12.12 -8.51 -2.72
C GLY A 89 12.59 -7.39 -3.63
N THR A 90 13.89 -7.36 -3.95
CA THR A 90 14.52 -6.43 -4.90
C THR A 90 14.62 -6.99 -6.32
N GLN A 91 14.20 -8.23 -6.53
CA GLN A 91 14.33 -8.92 -7.80
C GLN A 91 13.35 -8.37 -8.84
N ALA A 92 13.75 -8.37 -10.12
CA ALA A 92 12.93 -7.84 -11.20
C ALA A 92 11.54 -8.50 -11.29
N TRP A 93 11.47 -9.83 -11.11
CA TRP A 93 10.21 -10.57 -11.13
C TRP A 93 9.28 -10.19 -9.97
N VAL A 94 9.83 -9.86 -8.79
CA VAL A 94 9.04 -9.35 -7.65
C VAL A 94 8.44 -8.00 -7.99
N GLY A 95 9.17 -7.16 -8.73
CA GLY A 95 8.67 -5.91 -9.28
C GLY A 95 7.44 -6.11 -10.16
N THR A 96 7.49 -7.09 -11.07
CA THR A 96 6.35 -7.43 -11.95
C THR A 96 5.14 -7.92 -11.14
N LEU A 97 5.34 -8.85 -10.21
CA LEU A 97 4.25 -9.33 -9.35
C LEU A 97 3.62 -8.21 -8.53
N ARG A 98 4.43 -7.31 -7.98
CA ARG A 98 3.96 -6.15 -7.22
C ARG A 98 3.06 -5.26 -8.08
N SER A 99 3.42 -5.00 -9.33
CA SER A 99 2.59 -4.24 -10.28
C SER A 99 1.28 -4.96 -10.61
N LEU A 100 1.31 -6.28 -10.81
CA LEU A 100 0.11 -7.08 -11.06
C LEU A 100 -0.86 -7.06 -9.87
N VAL A 101 -0.36 -7.28 -8.66
CA VAL A 101 -1.17 -7.24 -7.43
C VAL A 101 -1.75 -5.84 -7.19
N TRP A 102 -0.96 -4.79 -7.45
CA TRP A 102 -1.45 -3.42 -7.40
C TRP A 102 -2.60 -3.17 -8.37
N PHE A 103 -2.43 -3.61 -9.63
CA PHE A 103 -3.46 -3.44 -10.66
C PHE A 103 -4.73 -4.22 -10.33
N ALA A 104 -4.60 -5.45 -9.82
CA ALA A 104 -5.73 -6.25 -9.37
C ALA A 104 -6.50 -5.56 -8.22
N ALA A 105 -5.79 -4.95 -7.26
CA ALA A 105 -6.43 -4.21 -6.17
C ALA A 105 -7.16 -2.96 -6.69
N PHE A 106 -6.55 -2.23 -7.62
CA PHE A 106 -7.19 -1.10 -8.29
C PHE A 106 -8.49 -1.52 -9.01
N VAL A 107 -8.45 -2.62 -9.76
CA VAL A 107 -9.63 -3.17 -10.44
C VAL A 107 -10.70 -3.61 -9.45
N ALA A 108 -10.34 -4.21 -8.31
CA ALA A 108 -11.31 -4.60 -7.28
C ALA A 108 -12.06 -3.39 -6.70
N ALA A 109 -11.34 -2.29 -6.40
CA ALA A 109 -11.96 -1.06 -5.94
C ALA A 109 -12.87 -0.43 -7.01
N TRP A 110 -12.42 -0.41 -8.28
CA TRP A 110 -13.22 0.12 -9.38
C TRP A 110 -14.47 -0.71 -9.66
N ARG A 111 -14.35 -2.05 -9.57
CA ARG A 111 -15.48 -2.97 -9.68
C ARG A 111 -16.54 -2.73 -8.63
N LEU A 112 -16.13 -2.38 -7.42
CA LEU A 112 -17.05 -2.06 -6.33
C LEU A 112 -17.92 -0.84 -6.68
N ILE A 113 -17.32 0.21 -7.27
CA ILE A 113 -18.07 1.38 -7.77
C ILE A 113 -19.01 0.99 -8.92
N LEU A 114 -18.49 0.33 -9.95
CA LEU A 114 -19.27 0.01 -11.16
C LEU A 114 -20.48 -0.89 -10.86
N LEU A 115 -20.31 -1.91 -10.01
CA LEU A 115 -21.42 -2.77 -9.61
C LEU A 115 -22.45 -2.03 -8.77
N SER A 116 -22.01 -1.07 -7.95
CA SER A 116 -22.92 -0.23 -7.16
C SER A 116 -23.78 0.65 -8.05
N LEU A 117 -23.18 1.29 -9.06
CA LEU A 117 -23.89 2.12 -10.04
C LEU A 117 -24.89 1.30 -10.86
N ASN A 118 -24.45 0.16 -11.41
CA ASN A 118 -25.31 -0.72 -12.20
C ASN A 118 -26.51 -1.26 -11.39
N GLN A 119 -26.30 -1.62 -10.11
CA GLN A 119 -27.39 -2.05 -9.24
C GLN A 119 -28.39 -0.92 -8.96
N ALA A 120 -27.91 0.33 -8.85
CA ALA A 120 -28.75 1.50 -8.64
C ALA A 120 -29.44 2.00 -9.92
N GLY A 121 -29.11 1.44 -11.09
CA GLY A 121 -29.65 1.87 -12.39
C GLY A 121 -29.05 3.20 -12.89
N LEU A 122 -27.80 3.50 -12.52
CA LEU A 122 -27.04 4.69 -12.92
C LEU A 122 -25.95 4.37 -13.94
#